data_AF-A0A944P810-F1
#
_entry.id   AF-A0A944P810-F1
#
_cell.length_a   1.000
_cell.length_b   1.000
_cell.length_c   1.000
_cell.angle_alpha   90.00
_cell.angle_beta   90.00
_cell.angle_gamma   90.00
#
_symmetry.space_group_name_H-M   'P 1'
#
loop_
_entity.id
_entity.type
_entity.pdbx_description
1 polymer ?
#
loop_
_entity_poly.entity_id
_entity_poly.type
_entity_poly.pdbx_seq_one_letter_code
_entity_poly.pdbx_strand_id
1 'polypeptide(L)'
;MTSSSTPGLTRFNTLADGEATPVLHEVCASGAWGENVLAGRPYATEEALLSASDAAMAELTAKDLAEAMAGHPPIGRPKPGDPTSSREQRGMAGASEELKTEMLELNLAYQERFGHVFLICATGATGEQMRDAVKSRIGNSPEQEREIVRAELGKINRIRLTRLVRETLAEEAPVQDS
;
A
#
# COMPACT_ATOMS: atom_id res chain seq x y z
N MET A 1 20.91 -25.01 -1.62
CA MET A 1 20.76 -23.54 -1.55
C MET A 1 20.06 -23.25 -0.23
N THR A 2 20.77 -22.66 0.73
CA THR A 2 20.22 -22.41 2.06
C THR A 2 19.19 -21.30 1.97
N SER A 3 17.91 -21.64 2.12
CA SER A 3 16.84 -20.66 2.32
C SER A 3 17.17 -19.87 3.58
N SER A 4 17.80 -18.72 3.43
CA SER A 4 17.99 -17.79 4.53
C SER A 4 16.59 -17.28 4.89
N SER A 5 16.05 -17.80 5.99
CA SER A 5 14.83 -17.29 6.58
C SER A 5 15.07 -15.83 6.94
N THR A 6 14.39 -14.90 6.27
CA THR A 6 14.47 -13.49 6.63
C THR A 6 13.92 -13.35 8.06
N PRO A 7 14.67 -12.82 9.04
CA PRO A 7 14.24 -12.77 10.44
C PRO A 7 12.85 -12.16 10.65
N GLY A 8 12.48 -11.15 9.84
CA GLY A 8 11.15 -10.55 9.87
C GLY A 8 10.04 -11.50 9.39
N LEU A 9 10.30 -12.39 8.42
CA LEU A 9 9.35 -13.42 7.99
C LEU A 9 9.11 -14.45 9.08
N THR A 10 10.18 -14.92 9.75
CA THR A 10 10.05 -15.82 10.91
C THR A 10 9.19 -15.17 11.98
N ARG A 11 9.48 -13.91 12.34
CA ARG A 11 8.68 -13.16 13.32
C ARG A 11 7.22 -13.07 12.89
N PHE A 12 6.95 -12.68 11.65
CA PHE A 12 5.59 -12.57 11.14
C PHE A 12 4.84 -13.91 11.19
N ASN A 13 5.50 -15.03 10.88
CA ASN A 13 4.91 -16.36 10.99
C ASN A 13 4.58 -16.78 12.43
N THR A 14 5.27 -16.22 13.43
CA THR A 14 5.11 -16.60 14.85
C THR A 14 4.27 -15.63 15.68
N LEU A 15 3.93 -14.45 15.16
CA LEU A 15 3.05 -13.49 15.86
C LEU A 15 1.70 -14.15 16.19
N ALA A 16 1.15 -13.86 17.36
CA ALA A 16 -0.23 -14.21 17.66
C ALA A 16 -1.17 -13.51 16.66
N ASP A 17 -2.31 -14.13 16.33
CA ASP A 17 -3.24 -13.58 15.34
C ASP A 17 -3.68 -12.14 15.67
N GLY A 18 -3.91 -11.86 16.96
CA GLY A 18 -4.25 -10.51 17.43
C GLY A 18 -3.14 -9.46 17.26
N GLU A 19 -1.87 -9.89 17.18
CA GLU A 19 -0.73 -8.99 16.92
C GLU A 19 -0.43 -8.86 15.43
N ALA A 20 -0.65 -9.92 14.64
CA ALA A 20 -0.44 -9.92 13.20
C ALA A 20 -1.54 -9.15 12.44
N THR A 21 -2.77 -9.16 12.94
CA THR A 21 -3.91 -8.45 12.33
C THR A 21 -3.67 -6.94 12.15
N PRO A 22 -3.31 -6.16 13.19
CA PRO A 22 -3.03 -4.74 13.00
C PRO A 22 -1.81 -4.48 12.10
N VAL A 23 -0.81 -5.37 12.14
CA VAL A 23 0.35 -5.29 11.23
C VAL A 23 -0.08 -5.46 9.76
N LEU A 24 -0.98 -6.39 9.47
CA LEU A 24 -1.54 -6.57 8.13
C LEU A 24 -2.47 -5.42 7.73
N HIS A 25 -3.20 -4.85 8.68
CA HIS A 25 -4.05 -3.67 8.42
C HIS A 25 -3.25 -2.43 8.00
N GLU A 26 -2.03 -2.25 8.54
CA GLU A 26 -1.10 -1.22 8.07
C GLU A 26 -0.56 -1.49 6.65
N VAL A 27 -0.56 -2.75 6.21
CA VAL A 27 -0.24 -3.10 4.82
C VAL A 27 -1.42 -2.78 3.91
N CYS A 28 -2.60 -3.26 4.25
CA CYS A 28 -3.83 -3.07 3.48
C CYS A 28 -5.03 -3.00 4.44
N ALA A 29 -5.84 -1.94 4.29
CA ALA A 29 -7.00 -1.73 5.17
C ALA A 29 -8.15 -2.72 4.97
N SER A 30 -8.12 -3.53 3.90
CA SER A 30 -9.15 -4.55 3.68
C SER A 30 -9.05 -5.68 4.72
N GLY A 31 -10.12 -5.87 5.48
CA GLY A 31 -10.21 -6.95 6.46
C GLY A 31 -10.12 -8.33 5.80
N ALA A 32 -10.85 -8.54 4.70
CA ALA A 32 -10.86 -9.79 3.95
C ALA A 32 -9.47 -10.15 3.40
N TRP A 33 -8.71 -9.16 2.91
CA TRP A 33 -7.32 -9.38 2.49
C TRP A 33 -6.45 -9.81 3.67
N GLY A 34 -6.56 -9.10 4.81
CA GLY A 34 -5.79 -9.38 6.01
C GLY A 34 -6.07 -10.78 6.57
N GLU A 35 -7.34 -11.18 6.66
CA GLU A 35 -7.77 -12.51 7.11
C GLU A 35 -7.20 -13.63 6.23
N ASN A 36 -7.25 -13.47 4.91
CA ASN A 36 -6.71 -14.45 3.97
C ASN A 36 -5.19 -14.60 4.09
N VAL A 37 -4.47 -13.48 4.19
CA VAL A 37 -3.00 -13.51 4.38
C VAL A 37 -2.63 -14.08 5.75
N LEU A 38 -3.41 -13.79 6.79
CA LEU A 38 -3.20 -14.33 8.14
C LEU A 38 -3.40 -15.85 8.18
N ALA A 39 -4.46 -16.35 7.56
CA ALA A 39 -4.81 -17.76 7.51
C ALA A 39 -3.82 -18.62 6.71
N GLY A 40 -3.10 -18.02 5.76
CA GLY A 40 -2.07 -18.72 4.97
C GLY A 40 -0.73 -18.95 5.70
N ARG A 41 -0.57 -18.45 6.93
CA ARG A 41 0.65 -18.68 7.72
C ARG A 41 0.77 -20.16 8.16
N PRO A 42 2.00 -20.70 8.32
CA PRO A 42 3.28 -20.04 8.08
C PRO A 42 3.71 -20.08 6.60
N TYR A 43 4.32 -18.99 6.13
CA TYR A 43 4.89 -18.91 4.79
C TYR A 43 6.36 -19.37 4.78
N ALA A 44 6.71 -20.25 3.86
CA ALA A 44 8.06 -20.78 3.74
C ALA A 44 9.09 -19.77 3.21
N THR A 45 8.65 -18.80 2.39
CA THR A 45 9.51 -17.79 1.77
C THR A 45 8.79 -16.45 1.65
N GLU A 46 9.55 -15.37 1.45
CA GLU A 46 8.99 -14.06 1.12
C GLU A 46 8.09 -14.15 -0.11
N GLU A 47 8.52 -14.82 -1.18
CA GLU A 47 7.72 -14.94 -2.40
C GLU A 47 6.41 -15.71 -2.17
N ALA A 48 6.40 -16.71 -1.29
CA ALA A 48 5.17 -17.42 -0.93
C ALA A 48 4.15 -16.48 -0.24
N LEU A 49 4.62 -15.61 0.66
CA LEU A 49 3.79 -14.56 1.27
C LEU A 49 3.29 -13.55 0.22
N LEU A 50 4.16 -13.08 -0.67
CA LEU A 50 3.77 -12.12 -1.70
C LEU A 50 2.76 -12.72 -2.68
N SER A 51 2.94 -13.99 -3.08
CA SER A 51 2.00 -14.71 -3.93
C SER A 51 0.64 -14.89 -3.26
N ALA A 52 0.61 -15.20 -1.96
CA ALA A 52 -0.64 -15.29 -1.20
C ALA A 52 -1.34 -13.93 -1.07
N SER A 53 -0.58 -12.85 -0.87
CA SER A 53 -1.08 -11.47 -0.91
C SER A 53 -1.72 -11.13 -2.26
N ASP A 54 -1.07 -11.50 -3.37
CA ASP A 54 -1.57 -11.24 -4.72
C ASP A 54 -2.86 -12.04 -5.01
N ALA A 55 -2.92 -13.30 -4.56
CA ALA A 55 -4.12 -14.13 -4.65
C ALA A 55 -5.29 -13.54 -3.83
N ALA A 56 -5.04 -13.16 -2.58
CA ALA A 56 -6.04 -12.51 -1.73
C ALA A 56 -6.54 -11.20 -2.34
N MET A 57 -5.65 -10.42 -2.98
CA MET A 57 -6.02 -9.19 -3.69
C MET A 57 -6.89 -9.47 -4.92
N ALA A 58 -6.63 -10.56 -5.66
CA ALA A 58 -7.43 -10.95 -6.81
C ALA A 58 -8.87 -11.34 -6.45
N GLU A 59 -9.06 -11.92 -5.26
CA GLU A 59 -10.36 -12.40 -4.78
C GLU A 59 -11.25 -11.30 -4.15
N LEU A 60 -10.70 -10.10 -3.88
CA LEU A 60 -11.46 -9.03 -3.25
C LEU A 60 -12.69 -8.63 -4.06
N THR A 61 -13.83 -8.54 -3.37
CA THR A 61 -15.05 -7.98 -3.94
C THR A 61 -14.89 -6.46 -4.14
N ALA A 62 -15.87 -5.84 -4.81
CA ALA A 62 -15.88 -4.39 -4.94
C ALA A 62 -15.93 -3.67 -3.59
N LYS A 63 -16.60 -4.26 -2.58
CA LYS A 63 -16.68 -3.70 -1.23
C LYS A 63 -15.32 -3.77 -0.53
N ASP A 64 -14.66 -4.91 -0.60
CA ASP A 64 -13.36 -5.11 0.06
C ASP A 64 -12.28 -4.22 -0.59
N LEU A 65 -12.36 -4.03 -1.91
CA LEU A 65 -11.50 -3.11 -2.63
C LEU A 65 -11.76 -1.64 -2.23
N ALA A 66 -13.01 -1.26 -2.01
CA ALA A 66 -13.35 0.07 -1.51
C ALA A 66 -12.82 0.32 -0.09
N GLU A 67 -12.88 -0.70 0.78
CA GLU A 67 -12.26 -0.66 2.11
C GLU A 67 -10.74 -0.51 2.02
N ALA A 68 -10.07 -1.29 1.15
CA ALA A 68 -8.64 -1.16 0.91
C ALA A 68 -8.28 0.28 0.50
N MET A 69 -9.02 0.86 -0.45
CA MET A 69 -8.79 2.23 -0.94
C MET A 69 -8.99 3.30 0.14
N ALA A 70 -9.96 3.12 1.04
CA ALA A 70 -10.25 4.08 2.10
C ALA A 70 -9.08 4.27 3.08
N GLY A 71 -8.15 3.31 3.15
CA GLY A 71 -6.91 3.41 3.92
C GLY A 71 -5.83 4.31 3.30
N HIS A 72 -6.01 4.80 2.07
CA HIS A 72 -4.99 5.57 1.36
C HIS A 72 -5.26 7.08 1.36
N PRO A 73 -4.25 7.90 1.70
CA PRO A 73 -4.36 9.35 1.54
C PRO A 73 -4.22 9.75 0.06
N PRO A 74 -4.80 10.90 -0.35
CA PRO A 74 -4.65 11.41 -1.71
C PRO A 74 -3.19 11.71 -2.09
N ILE A 75 -2.84 11.54 -3.37
CA ILE A 75 -1.51 11.88 -3.88
C ILE A 75 -1.23 13.37 -3.70
N GLY A 76 -0.06 13.68 -3.12
CA GLY A 76 0.37 15.04 -2.78
C GLY A 76 -0.12 15.53 -1.42
N ARG A 77 -0.85 14.71 -0.68
CA ARG A 77 -1.34 15.00 0.67
C ARG A 77 -1.06 13.83 1.62
N PRO A 78 0.21 13.55 1.96
CA PRO A 78 0.55 12.46 2.87
C PRO A 78 -0.14 12.64 4.22
N LYS A 79 -0.45 11.51 4.86
CA LYS A 79 -1.03 11.50 6.21
C LYS A 79 -0.03 12.16 7.18
N PRO A 80 -0.42 13.24 7.90
CA PRO A 80 0.47 13.90 8.83
C PRO A 80 1.01 12.93 9.89
N GLY A 81 2.32 12.93 10.12
CA GLY A 81 2.97 12.04 11.08
C GLY A 81 3.13 10.58 10.60
N ASP A 82 2.82 10.26 9.34
CA ASP A 82 3.01 8.93 8.76
C ASP A 82 4.24 8.91 7.82
N PRO A 83 5.36 8.31 8.26
CA PRO A 83 6.57 8.19 7.44
C PRO A 83 6.39 7.27 6.24
N THR A 84 5.47 6.30 6.29
CA THR A 84 5.18 5.40 5.17
C THR A 84 4.49 6.17 4.06
N SER A 85 3.40 6.88 4.40
CA SER A 85 2.69 7.72 3.44
C SER A 85 3.62 8.76 2.81
N SER A 86 4.46 9.43 3.61
CA SER A 86 5.43 10.42 3.09
C SER A 86 6.47 9.79 2.15
N ARG A 87 6.93 8.57 2.46
CA ARG A 87 7.95 7.84 1.70
C ARG A 87 7.44 7.36 0.34
N GLU A 88 6.21 6.85 0.29
CA GLU A 88 5.60 6.27 -0.91
C GLU A 88 5.39 7.32 -1.99
N GLN A 89 4.94 8.52 -1.63
CA GLN A 89 4.66 9.62 -2.57
C GLN A 89 5.72 10.73 -2.53
N ARG A 90 6.97 10.38 -2.19
CA ARG A 90 8.11 11.31 -2.16
C ARG A 90 8.35 12.07 -3.47
N GLY A 91 7.93 11.50 -4.61
CA GLY A 91 8.03 12.14 -5.92
C GLY A 91 7.24 13.44 -6.01
N MET A 92 6.28 13.66 -5.11
CA MET A 92 5.50 14.89 -5.01
C MET A 92 6.12 15.94 -4.07
N ALA A 93 7.10 15.57 -3.24
CA ALA A 93 7.68 16.48 -2.26
C ALA A 93 8.44 17.66 -2.90
N GLY A 94 9.08 17.40 -4.06
CA GLY A 94 9.82 18.39 -4.85
C GLY A 94 9.03 18.96 -6.04
N ALA A 95 7.74 18.64 -6.17
CA ALA A 95 6.91 19.15 -7.26
C ALA A 95 6.73 20.67 -7.18
N SER A 96 6.60 21.33 -8.33
CA SER A 96 6.28 22.76 -8.38
C SER A 96 4.88 23.03 -7.83
N GLU A 97 4.61 24.27 -7.43
CA GLU A 97 3.28 24.65 -6.91
C GLU A 97 2.20 24.53 -8.00
N GLU A 98 2.55 24.74 -9.26
CA GLU A 98 1.65 24.53 -10.41
C GLU A 98 1.28 23.05 -10.53
N LEU A 99 2.27 22.15 -10.43
CA LEU A 99 2.02 20.70 -10.50
C LEU A 99 1.20 20.21 -9.30
N LYS A 100 1.43 20.76 -8.09
CA LYS A 100 0.62 20.42 -6.90
C LYS A 100 -0.83 20.88 -7.05
N THR A 101 -1.04 22.09 -7.57
CA THR A 101 -2.38 22.63 -7.87
C THR A 101 -3.10 21.77 -8.90
N GLU A 102 -2.42 21.43 -10.00
CA GLU A 102 -2.96 20.56 -11.04
C GLU A 102 -3.30 19.16 -10.50
N MET A 103 -2.42 18.57 -9.68
CA MET A 103 -2.68 17.29 -9.03
C MET A 103 -3.88 17.34 -8.09
N LEU A 104 -4.08 18.45 -7.37
CA LEU A 104 -5.25 18.61 -6.52
C LEU A 104 -6.54 18.60 -7.35
N GLU A 105 -6.59 19.38 -8.43
CA GLU A 105 -7.74 19.42 -9.34
C GLU A 105 -8.04 18.04 -9.94
N LEU A 106 -7.00 17.34 -10.39
CA LEU A 106 -7.13 15.99 -10.94
C LEU A 106 -7.62 14.97 -9.90
N ASN A 107 -7.12 15.04 -8.67
CA ASN A 107 -7.61 14.17 -7.58
C ASN A 107 -9.10 14.42 -7.28
N LEU A 108 -9.54 15.69 -7.25
CA LEU A 108 -10.94 16.04 -7.00
C LEU A 108 -11.85 15.55 -8.13
N ALA A 109 -11.47 15.79 -9.39
CA ALA A 109 -12.21 15.29 -10.55
C ALA A 109 -12.27 13.76 -10.60
N TYR A 110 -11.17 13.09 -10.23
CA TYR A 110 -11.12 11.64 -10.13
C TYR A 110 -12.06 11.11 -9.05
N GLN A 111 -12.06 11.74 -7.87
CA GLN A 111 -12.94 11.35 -6.77
C GLN A 111 -14.41 11.60 -7.08
N GLU A 112 -14.75 12.70 -7.76
CA GLU A 112 -16.11 12.96 -8.23
C GLU A 112 -16.60 11.88 -9.19
N ARG A 113 -15.73 11.41 -10.11
CA ARG A 113 -16.09 10.41 -11.11
C ARG A 113 -16.19 8.99 -10.55
N PHE A 114 -15.22 8.57 -9.73
CA PHE A 114 -15.09 7.18 -9.30
C PHE A 114 -15.52 6.93 -7.84
N GLY A 115 -15.72 8.00 -7.05
CA GLY A 115 -16.16 7.90 -5.66
C GLY A 115 -15.05 7.53 -4.67
N HIS A 116 -13.80 7.46 -5.11
CA HIS A 116 -12.63 7.14 -4.28
C HIS A 116 -11.39 7.94 -4.70
N VAL A 117 -10.35 7.93 -3.88
CA VAL A 117 -9.08 8.61 -4.18
C VAL A 117 -8.41 8.01 -5.43
N PHE A 118 -7.63 8.83 -6.14
CA PHE A 118 -6.73 8.33 -7.17
C PHE A 118 -5.63 7.49 -6.53
N LEU A 119 -5.60 6.20 -6.87
CA LEU A 119 -4.64 5.26 -6.33
C LEU A 119 -3.59 4.84 -7.38
N ILE A 120 -2.33 4.96 -7.02
CA ILE A 120 -1.19 4.48 -7.79
C ILE A 120 -0.07 4.04 -6.84
N CYS A 121 0.69 3.02 -7.21
CA CYS A 121 1.96 2.71 -6.58
C CYS A 121 2.97 3.82 -6.90
N ALA A 122 2.98 4.86 -6.06
CA ALA A 122 3.81 6.05 -6.25
C ALA A 122 5.31 5.82 -5.99
N THR A 123 5.69 4.68 -5.40
CA THR A 123 7.09 4.38 -5.08
C THR A 123 7.94 4.38 -6.36
N GLY A 124 8.88 5.32 -6.44
CA GLY A 124 9.78 5.48 -7.59
C GLY A 124 9.22 6.36 -8.71
N ALA A 125 7.97 6.81 -8.64
CA ALA A 125 7.37 7.70 -9.62
C ALA A 125 7.67 9.19 -9.32
N THR A 126 7.84 10.01 -10.37
CA THR A 126 7.89 11.47 -10.25
C THR A 126 6.49 12.08 -10.16
N GLY A 127 6.41 13.35 -9.78
CA GLY A 127 5.13 14.07 -9.76
C GLY A 127 4.44 14.11 -11.12
N GLU A 128 5.20 14.33 -12.19
CA GLU A 128 4.70 14.38 -13.56
C GLU A 128 4.18 13.01 -14.00
N GLN A 129 4.87 11.92 -13.65
CA GLN A 129 4.41 10.57 -13.95
C GLN A 129 3.08 10.25 -13.25
N MET A 130 2.93 10.67 -11.99
CA MET A 130 1.66 10.53 -11.27
C MET A 130 0.53 11.36 -11.90
N ARG A 131 0.83 12.59 -12.33
CA ARG A 131 -0.11 13.45 -13.07
C ARG A 131 -0.53 12.83 -14.39
N ASP A 132 0.42 12.36 -15.19
CA ASP A 132 0.13 11.77 -16.50
C ASP A 132 -0.66 10.45 -16.34
N ALA A 133 -0.40 9.71 -15.26
CA ALA A 133 -1.19 8.54 -14.91
C ALA A 133 -2.65 8.89 -14.59
N VAL A 134 -2.93 9.88 -13.74
CA VAL A 134 -4.34 10.26 -13.46
C VAL A 134 -5.02 10.82 -14.72
N LYS A 135 -4.32 11.61 -15.54
CA LYS A 135 -4.85 12.12 -16.82
C LYS A 135 -5.20 11.01 -17.82
N SER A 136 -4.39 9.96 -17.91
CA SER A 136 -4.68 8.83 -18.80
C SER A 136 -5.82 7.94 -18.28
N ARG A 137 -6.01 7.89 -16.96
CA ARG A 137 -7.00 7.01 -16.30
C ARG A 137 -8.37 7.65 -16.07
N ILE A 138 -8.44 8.99 -15.99
CA ILE A 138 -9.71 9.70 -15.71
C ILE A 138 -10.81 9.41 -16.74
N GLY A 139 -10.43 9.01 -17.96
CA GLY A 139 -11.37 8.66 -19.04
C GLY A 139 -11.91 7.23 -18.99
N ASN A 140 -11.35 6.36 -18.16
CA ASN A 140 -11.69 4.93 -18.12
C ASN A 140 -13.15 4.68 -17.71
N SER A 141 -13.69 3.52 -18.06
CA SER A 141 -14.90 3.02 -17.43
C SER A 141 -14.62 2.66 -15.95
N PRO A 142 -15.63 2.72 -15.06
CA PRO A 142 -15.47 2.29 -13.67
C PRO A 142 -14.93 0.86 -13.53
N GLU A 143 -15.36 -0.06 -14.40
CA GLU A 143 -14.91 -1.47 -14.36
C GLU A 143 -13.44 -1.60 -14.72
N GLN A 144 -12.98 -0.90 -15.76
CA GLN A 144 -11.58 -0.92 -16.16
C GLN A 144 -10.70 -0.28 -15.08
N GLU A 145 -11.14 0.85 -14.54
CA GLU A 145 -10.39 1.56 -13.51
C GLU A 145 -10.27 0.75 -12.22
N ARG A 146 -11.32 0.02 -11.85
CA ARG A 146 -11.31 -0.89 -10.70
C ARG A 146 -10.22 -1.96 -10.81
N GLU A 147 -10.05 -2.56 -11.98
CA GLU A 147 -9.00 -3.58 -12.18
C GLU A 147 -7.59 -2.97 -12.19
N ILE A 148 -7.43 -1.74 -12.68
CA ILE A 148 -6.18 -0.99 -12.57
C ILE A 148 -5.85 -0.72 -11.09
N VAL A 149 -6.83 -0.22 -10.33
CA VAL A 149 -6.68 0.03 -8.88
C VAL A 149 -6.29 -1.24 -8.14
N ARG A 150 -6.92 -2.39 -8.44
CA ARG A 150 -6.56 -3.69 -7.85
C ARG A 150 -5.10 -4.04 -8.12
N ALA A 151 -4.63 -3.85 -9.34
CA ALA A 151 -3.23 -4.08 -9.68
C ALA A 151 -2.28 -3.11 -8.94
N GLU A 152 -2.65 -1.85 -8.79
CA GLU A 152 -1.87 -0.86 -8.02
C GLU A 152 -1.82 -1.22 -6.52
N LEU A 153 -2.93 -1.67 -5.91
CA LEU A 153 -2.94 -2.19 -4.54
C LEU A 153 -2.02 -3.39 -4.37
N GLY A 154 -2.02 -4.34 -5.31
CA GLY A 154 -1.09 -5.48 -5.29
C GLY A 154 0.37 -5.02 -5.23
N LYS A 155 0.77 -4.07 -6.09
CA LYS A 155 2.12 -3.50 -6.08
C LYS A 155 2.46 -2.84 -4.74
N ILE A 156 1.55 -2.05 -4.18
CA ILE A 156 1.74 -1.38 -2.89
C ILE A 156 1.90 -2.40 -1.76
N ASN A 157 1.00 -3.40 -1.71
CA ASN A 157 1.05 -4.47 -0.72
C ASN A 157 2.36 -5.24 -0.78
N ARG A 158 2.85 -5.57 -1.99
CA ARG A 158 4.15 -6.23 -2.15
C ARG A 158 5.29 -5.42 -1.55
N ILE A 159 5.35 -4.10 -1.82
CA ILE A 159 6.39 -3.22 -1.27
C ILE A 159 6.31 -3.19 0.26
N ARG A 160 5.11 -3.02 0.81
CA ARG A 160 4.87 -2.94 2.26
C ARG A 160 5.21 -4.25 2.96
N LEU A 161 4.82 -5.40 2.39
CA LEU A 161 5.14 -6.74 2.92
C LEU A 161 6.63 -7.05 2.85
N THR A 162 7.28 -6.78 1.72
CA THR A 162 8.73 -6.94 1.59
C THR A 162 9.46 -6.12 2.66
N ARG A 163 9.01 -4.89 2.93
CA ARG A 163 9.56 -4.08 4.02
C ARG A 163 9.31 -4.73 5.38
N LEU A 164 8.07 -5.13 5.67
CA LEU A 164 7.67 -5.77 6.93
C LEU A 164 8.52 -7.02 7.27
N VAL A 165 8.82 -7.85 6.27
CA VAL A 165 9.52 -9.13 6.51
C VAL A 165 11.04 -9.02 6.40
N ARG A 166 11.57 -7.91 5.85
CA ARG A 166 13.02 -7.64 5.77
C ARG A 166 13.52 -6.72 6.86
N GLU A 167 12.71 -5.76 7.31
CA GLU A 167 13.04 -4.92 8.45
C GLU A 167 12.84 -5.73 9.74
N THR A 168 13.95 -6.10 10.39
CA THR A 168 13.91 -6.29 11.85
C THR A 168 13.64 -4.90 12.39
N LEU A 169 12.48 -4.66 13.02
CA LEU A 169 12.24 -3.40 13.70
C LEU A 169 13.46 -3.15 14.60
N ALA A 170 14.24 -2.12 14.29
CA ALA A 170 15.31 -1.70 15.17
C ALA A 170 14.65 -1.47 16.53
N GLU A 171 15.13 -2.18 17.54
CA GLU A 171 14.70 -2.02 18.92
C GLU A 171 14.66 -0.52 19.24
N GLU A 172 13.51 -0.04 19.73
CA GLU A 172 13.44 1.23 20.42
C GLU A 172 14.37 1.14 21.63
N ALA A 173 15.61 1.61 21.48
CA ALA A 173 16.48 1.84 22.62
C ALA A 173 15.84 2.94 23.46
N PRO A 174 15.63 2.73 24.78
CA PRO A 174 15.08 3.77 25.63
C PRO A 174 16.11 4.92 25.69
N VAL A 175 15.65 6.12 25.36
CA VAL A 175 16.37 7.35 25.70
C VAL A 175 16.43 7.40 27.23
N GLN A 176 17.59 7.03 27.79
CA GLN A 176 17.91 7.32 29.18
C GLN A 176 18.23 8.81 29.28
N ASP A 177 17.35 9.52 30.00
CA ASP A 177 17.56 10.89 30.46
C ASP A 177 18.77 10.92 31.40
N SER A 178 19.68 11.88 31.19
CA SER A 178 20.78 12.23 32.10
C SER A 178 21.21 13.68 31.87
#